data_AF-A0A7W1S820-F1
#
_entry.id   AF-A0A7W1S820-F1
#
_cell.length_a   1.000
_cell.length_b   1.000
_cell.length_c   1.000
_cell.angle_alpha   90.00
_cell.angle_beta   90.00
_cell.angle_gamma   90.00
#
_symmetry.space_group_name_H-M   'P 1'
#
loop_
_entity.id
_entity.type
_entity.pdbx_description
1 polymer ?
#
loop_
_entity_poly.entity_id
_entity_poly.type
_entity_poly.pdbx_seq_one_letter_code
_entity_poly.pdbx_strand_id
1 'polypeptide(L)'
;MKLGNKAKIGIVFVLALLVFSALTLLYWDFVRDTIIVPIYYFIWIGNLTLKSIPQQAFLALLVIIGVLVGLNTLIGVGVKPTTKGFTDAPSQADSRYTSWKKLCSNLYSSSMARDNFAWEARKLIIAILAHQDGIEPAEVEERIKNETLLIPLAIKDLIQYKKIRDPPPLPQERESIIVRLRRLLLKEKSQNKPRIDSPIAEIVAFIEHQLEINHVTNQPES
;
A
#
# COMPACT_ATOMS: atom_id res chain seq x y z
N MET A 1 -42.57 -30.87 -1.32
CA MET A 1 -42.38 -29.41 -1.39
C MET A 1 -40.93 -29.11 -1.00
N LYS A 2 -40.03 -28.79 -1.96
CA LYS A 2 -38.61 -28.56 -1.66
C LYS A 2 -38.43 -27.12 -1.14
N LEU A 3 -38.19 -26.95 0.16
CA LEU A 3 -37.83 -25.65 0.72
C LEU A 3 -36.51 -25.18 0.10
N GLY A 4 -36.49 -23.95 -0.45
CA GLY A 4 -35.29 -23.33 -0.99
C GLY A 4 -34.22 -23.13 0.09
N ASN A 5 -32.95 -23.19 -0.31
CA ASN A 5 -31.80 -23.16 0.62
C ASN A 5 -31.81 -21.96 1.59
N LYS A 6 -32.35 -20.81 1.17
CA LYS A 6 -32.51 -19.61 2.02
C LYS A 6 -33.46 -19.85 3.20
N ALA A 7 -34.57 -20.56 2.97
CA ALA A 7 -35.53 -20.89 4.02
C ALA A 7 -34.95 -21.87 5.03
N LYS A 8 -34.11 -22.82 4.59
CA LYS A 8 -33.42 -23.75 5.49
C LYS A 8 -32.43 -23.03 6.41
N ILE A 9 -31.65 -22.08 5.88
CA ILE A 9 -30.72 -21.27 6.69
C ILE A 9 -31.48 -20.45 7.73
N GLY A 10 -32.60 -19.83 7.32
CA GLY A 10 -33.47 -19.10 8.25
C GLY A 10 -34.02 -19.98 9.38
N ILE A 11 -34.51 -21.19 9.06
CA ILE A 11 -35.02 -22.14 10.06
C ILE A 11 -33.91 -22.59 11.01
N VAL A 12 -32.71 -22.90 10.50
CA VAL A 12 -31.57 -23.28 11.35
C VAL A 12 -31.18 -22.14 12.28
N PHE A 13 -31.17 -20.91 11.79
CA PHE A 13 -30.87 -19.74 12.61
C PHE A 13 -31.91 -19.51 13.72
N VAL A 14 -33.20 -19.61 13.38
CA VAL A 14 -34.29 -19.49 14.37
C VAL A 14 -34.22 -20.61 15.40
N LEU A 15 -33.97 -21.85 14.97
CA LEU A 15 -33.82 -22.99 15.87
C LEU A 15 -32.60 -22.81 16.79
N ALA A 16 -31.47 -22.34 16.26
CA ALA A 16 -30.28 -22.04 17.05
C ALA A 16 -30.55 -20.95 18.09
N LEU A 17 -31.25 -19.86 17.72
CA LEU A 17 -31.66 -18.83 18.65
C LEU A 17 -32.58 -19.36 19.75
N LEU A 18 -33.53 -20.24 19.40
CA LEU A 18 -34.47 -20.81 20.35
C LEU A 18 -33.76 -21.73 21.35
N VAL A 19 -32.88 -22.60 20.86
CA VAL A 19 -32.05 -23.46 21.72
C VAL A 19 -31.13 -22.62 22.61
N PHE A 20 -30.48 -21.58 22.06
CA PHE A 20 -29.63 -20.68 22.83
C PHE A 20 -30.40 -19.92 23.91
N SER A 21 -31.60 -19.45 23.60
CA SER A 21 -32.50 -18.79 24.56
C SER A 21 -32.94 -19.76 25.67
N ALA A 22 -33.31 -20.99 25.32
CA ALA A 22 -33.67 -22.01 26.30
C ALA A 22 -32.49 -22.37 27.22
N LEU A 23 -31.28 -22.53 26.67
CA LEU A 23 -30.06 -22.71 27.47
C LEU A 23 -29.79 -21.52 28.38
N THR A 24 -29.96 -20.30 27.87
CA THR A 24 -29.74 -19.07 28.65
C THR A 24 -30.70 -18.96 29.83
N LEU A 25 -31.97 -19.38 29.64
CA LEU A 25 -32.96 -19.41 30.72
C LEU A 25 -32.66 -20.53 31.73
N LEU A 26 -32.24 -21.71 31.27
CA LEU A 26 -31.90 -22.83 32.15
C LEU A 26 -30.66 -22.52 33.01
N TYR A 27 -29.68 -21.82 32.44
CA TYR A 27 -28.45 -21.39 33.11
C TYR A 27 -28.49 -19.90 33.48
N TRP A 28 -29.68 -19.36 33.77
CA TRP A 28 -29.87 -17.93 34.00
C TRP A 28 -28.96 -17.38 35.11
N ASP A 29 -28.81 -18.12 36.22
CA ASP A 29 -27.94 -17.69 37.32
C ASP A 29 -26.48 -17.62 36.91
N PHE A 30 -26.00 -18.60 36.13
CA PHE A 30 -24.63 -18.59 35.60
C PHE A 30 -24.40 -17.43 34.63
N VAL A 31 -25.34 -17.20 33.70
CA VAL A 31 -25.26 -16.08 32.73
C VAL A 31 -25.31 -14.75 33.46
N ARG A 32 -26.19 -14.62 34.46
CA ARG A 32 -26.31 -13.43 35.30
C ARG A 32 -25.00 -13.12 36.01
N ASP A 33 -24.45 -14.08 36.73
CA ASP A 33 -23.29 -13.84 37.58
C ASP A 33 -21.99 -13.72 36.77
N THR A 34 -21.87 -14.47 35.67
CA THR A 34 -20.65 -14.48 34.85
C THR A 34 -20.61 -13.36 33.82
N ILE A 35 -21.76 -12.96 33.27
CA ILE A 35 -21.82 -12.01 32.14
C ILE A 35 -22.51 -10.71 32.55
N ILE A 36 -23.75 -10.78 33.06
CA ILE A 36 -24.56 -9.59 33.30
C ILE A 36 -23.96 -8.72 34.41
N VAL A 37 -23.59 -9.34 35.55
CA VAL A 37 -23.04 -8.63 36.71
C VAL A 37 -21.73 -7.92 36.37
N PRO A 38 -20.72 -8.55 35.73
CA PRO A 38 -19.51 -7.84 35.29
C PRO A 38 -19.79 -6.70 34.33
N ILE A 39 -20.66 -6.90 33.33
CA ILE A 39 -21.04 -5.83 32.39
C ILE A 39 -21.66 -4.65 33.12
N TYR A 40 -22.54 -4.91 34.10
CA TYR A 40 -23.13 -3.87 34.92
C TYR A 40 -22.05 -3.08 35.70
N TYR A 41 -21.08 -3.77 36.30
CA TYR A 41 -19.95 -3.11 36.97
C TYR A 41 -19.09 -2.30 35.99
N PHE A 42 -18.85 -2.78 34.76
CA PHE A 42 -18.14 -2.03 33.73
C PHE A 42 -18.87 -0.76 33.30
N ILE A 43 -20.19 -0.84 33.14
CA ILE A 43 -21.02 0.35 32.83
C ILE A 43 -20.99 1.32 34.00
N TRP A 44 -21.15 0.82 35.23
CA TRP A 44 -21.12 1.63 36.44
C TRP A 44 -19.78 2.35 36.62
N ILE A 45 -18.66 1.62 36.50
CA ILE A 45 -17.33 2.23 36.61
C ILE A 45 -17.06 3.21 35.47
N GLY A 46 -17.49 2.89 34.24
CA GLY A 46 -17.38 3.80 33.11
C GLY A 46 -18.15 5.11 33.34
N ASN A 47 -19.37 5.02 33.86
CA ASN A 47 -20.18 6.19 34.23
C ASN A 47 -19.51 6.99 35.36
N LEU A 48 -18.96 6.31 36.37
CA LEU A 48 -18.24 6.96 37.47
C LEU A 48 -16.99 7.68 36.93
N THR A 49 -16.17 7.02 36.10
CA THR A 49 -15.00 7.61 35.46
C THR A 49 -15.38 8.83 34.61
N LEU A 50 -16.42 8.74 33.79
CA LEU A 50 -16.88 9.86 32.97
C LEU A 50 -17.35 11.05 33.81
N LYS A 51 -18.02 10.80 34.95
CA LYS A 51 -18.43 11.86 35.88
C LYS A 51 -17.27 12.42 36.70
N SER A 52 -16.26 11.62 37.00
CA SER A 52 -15.07 12.06 37.74
C SER A 52 -14.13 12.92 36.89
N ILE A 53 -14.21 12.84 35.56
CA ILE A 53 -13.46 13.74 34.69
C ILE A 53 -14.16 15.10 34.71
N PRO A 54 -13.51 16.16 35.25
CA PRO A 54 -14.09 17.49 35.19
C PRO A 54 -14.29 17.85 33.72
N GLN A 55 -15.48 18.37 33.38
CA GLN A 55 -15.85 18.70 32.00
C GLN A 55 -14.81 19.55 31.28
N GLN A 56 -14.12 20.42 32.04
CA GLN A 56 -13.01 21.25 31.56
C GLN A 56 -11.81 20.42 31.08
N ALA A 57 -11.44 19.35 31.80
CA ALA A 57 -10.34 18.47 31.39
C ALA A 57 -10.67 17.68 30.12
N PHE A 58 -11.91 17.23 29.97
CA PHE A 58 -12.37 16.57 28.73
C PHE A 58 -12.29 17.53 27.53
N LEU A 59 -12.78 18.76 27.69
CA LEU A 59 -12.70 19.79 26.65
C LEU A 59 -11.26 20.15 26.33
N ALA A 60 -10.40 20.30 27.34
CA ALA A 60 -8.97 20.58 27.15
C ALA A 60 -8.30 19.45 26.35
N LEU A 61 -8.57 18.19 26.68
CA LEU A 61 -8.07 17.03 25.93
C LEU A 61 -8.53 17.07 24.46
N LEU A 62 -9.81 17.35 24.22
CA LEU A 62 -10.37 17.42 22.88
C LEU A 62 -9.75 18.55 22.06
N VAL A 63 -9.54 19.73 22.67
CA VAL A 63 -8.82 20.85 22.07
C VAL A 63 -7.38 20.46 21.74
N ILE A 64 -6.66 19.81 22.66
CA ILE A 64 -5.29 19.34 22.41
C ILE A 64 -5.24 18.38 21.21
N ILE A 65 -6.15 17.40 21.16
CA ILE A 65 -6.25 16.46 20.03
C ILE A 65 -6.56 17.22 18.74
N GLY A 66 -7.52 18.16 18.77
CA GLY A 66 -7.88 18.98 17.61
C GLY A 66 -6.73 19.83 17.11
N VAL A 67 -5.95 20.43 18.02
CA VAL A 67 -4.74 21.20 17.70
C VAL A 67 -3.66 20.30 17.13
N LEU A 68 -3.41 19.12 17.70
CA LEU A 68 -2.43 18.17 17.18
C LEU A 68 -2.81 17.66 15.78
N VAL A 69 -4.09 17.33 15.56
CA VAL A 69 -4.61 16.95 14.24
C VAL A 69 -4.52 18.14 13.28
N GLY A 70 -4.90 19.34 13.73
CA GLY A 70 -4.82 20.57 12.95
C GLY A 70 -3.40 20.91 12.54
N LEU A 71 -2.42 20.80 13.45
CA LEU A 71 -1.00 21.02 13.19
C LEU A 71 -0.43 19.93 12.28
N ASN A 72 -0.71 18.66 12.53
CA ASN A 72 -0.31 17.57 11.63
C ASN A 72 -0.92 17.72 10.24
N THR A 73 -2.15 18.21 10.17
CA THR A 73 -2.82 18.53 8.90
C THR A 73 -2.18 19.75 8.26
N LEU A 74 -1.86 20.81 9.00
CA LEU A 74 -1.26 22.03 8.44
C LEU A 74 0.18 21.78 7.96
N ILE A 75 0.95 20.99 8.70
CA ILE A 75 2.31 20.56 8.33
C ILE A 75 2.25 19.55 7.16
N GLY A 76 1.28 18.65 7.16
CA GLY A 76 1.04 17.69 6.06
C GLY A 76 0.42 18.32 4.81
N VAL A 77 -0.26 19.45 4.97
CA VAL A 77 -0.79 20.36 3.93
C VAL A 77 0.21 21.50 3.73
N GLY A 78 1.51 21.20 3.83
CA GLY A 78 2.50 21.97 3.08
C GLY A 78 2.02 22.05 1.64
N VAL A 79 1.71 23.27 1.20
CA VAL A 79 1.12 23.66 -0.09
C VAL A 79 1.41 22.64 -1.18
N LYS A 80 0.50 21.68 -1.36
CA LYS A 80 0.37 20.99 -2.64
C LYS A 80 -0.37 22.00 -3.51
N PRO A 81 0.25 22.59 -4.54
CA PRO A 81 -0.50 23.41 -5.46
C PRO A 81 -1.64 22.55 -6.00
N THR A 82 -2.86 23.02 -5.77
CA THR A 82 -4.07 22.44 -6.33
C THR A 82 -4.04 22.70 -7.83
N THR A 83 -3.24 21.95 -8.58
CA THR A 83 -3.27 21.99 -10.04
C THR A 83 -4.37 21.05 -10.52
N LYS A 84 -5.61 21.49 -10.30
CA LYS A 84 -6.76 21.08 -11.10
C LYS A 84 -7.18 22.29 -11.92
N GLY A 85 -6.48 22.46 -13.03
CA GLY A 85 -6.75 23.47 -14.05
C GLY A 85 -5.89 23.11 -15.25
N PHE A 86 -6.55 22.89 -16.36
CA PHE A 86 -5.99 22.53 -17.66
C PHE A 86 -4.83 23.44 -18.09
N THR A 87 -3.83 22.84 -18.76
CA THR A 87 -2.90 23.43 -19.75
C THR A 87 -2.46 24.89 -19.54
N ASP A 88 -1.20 25.10 -19.15
CA ASP A 88 -0.19 25.76 -19.99
C ASP A 88 1.17 25.89 -19.26
N ALA A 89 2.25 25.59 -20.00
CA ALA A 89 3.67 25.67 -19.69
C ALA A 89 4.29 24.65 -18.68
N PRO A 90 5.36 23.92 -19.08
CA PRO A 90 6.15 23.11 -18.15
C PRO A 90 6.89 24.05 -17.19
N SER A 91 6.45 24.08 -15.93
CA SER A 91 7.22 24.65 -14.83
C SER A 91 8.62 24.02 -14.84
N GLN A 92 9.61 24.87 -15.06
CA GLN A 92 11.01 24.52 -15.12
C GLN A 92 11.43 23.82 -13.81
N ALA A 93 11.86 22.57 -13.96
CA ALA A 93 12.84 21.88 -13.11
C ALA A 93 12.39 21.33 -11.75
N ASP A 94 11.37 20.46 -11.74
CA ASP A 94 11.63 19.18 -11.07
C ASP A 94 12.47 18.36 -12.06
N SER A 95 13.79 18.53 -11.98
CA SER A 95 14.74 17.87 -12.89
C SER A 95 14.45 16.37 -12.91
N ARG A 96 14.55 15.71 -14.06
CA ARG A 96 14.47 14.24 -14.12
C ARG A 96 15.39 13.60 -13.07
N TYR A 97 16.51 14.24 -12.78
CA TYR A 97 17.43 13.88 -11.71
C TYR A 97 16.80 13.94 -10.30
N THR A 98 16.03 14.96 -9.93
CA THR A 98 15.38 15.04 -8.60
C THR A 98 14.33 13.95 -8.43
N SER A 99 13.61 13.63 -9.50
CA SER A 99 12.64 12.53 -9.55
C SER A 99 13.33 11.17 -9.33
N TRP A 100 14.43 10.90 -10.02
CA TRP A 100 15.23 9.68 -9.84
C TRP A 100 15.86 9.60 -8.45
N LYS A 101 16.42 10.70 -7.94
CA LYS A 101 16.97 10.77 -6.58
C LYS A 101 15.92 10.40 -5.54
N LYS A 102 14.68 10.88 -5.70
CA LYS A 102 13.54 10.57 -4.82
C LYS A 102 13.10 9.12 -4.92
N LEU A 103 13.12 8.52 -6.12
CA LEU A 103 12.84 7.10 -6.30
C LEU A 103 13.90 6.23 -5.61
N CYS A 104 15.18 6.57 -5.76
CA CYS A 104 16.28 5.88 -5.08
C CYS A 104 16.19 6.01 -3.56
N SER A 105 15.90 7.20 -3.02
CA SER A 105 15.77 7.40 -1.57
C SER A 105 14.59 6.63 -0.97
N ASN A 106 13.51 6.45 -1.75
CA ASN A 106 12.30 5.78 -1.30
C ASN A 106 12.33 4.27 -1.49
N LEU A 107 13.37 3.71 -2.12
CA LEU A 107 13.44 2.30 -2.45
C LEU A 107 13.33 1.38 -1.22
N TYR A 108 13.83 1.82 -0.07
CA TYR A 108 13.78 1.07 1.19
C TYR A 108 12.52 1.35 2.03
N SER A 109 11.66 2.30 1.61
CA SER A 109 10.53 2.76 2.42
C SER A 109 9.35 1.79 2.44
N SER A 110 9.07 1.10 1.33
CA SER A 110 7.89 0.24 1.19
C SER A 110 8.02 -0.73 0.01
N SER A 111 7.18 -1.77 -0.02
CA SER A 111 7.05 -2.65 -1.20
C SER A 111 6.58 -1.86 -2.43
N MET A 112 5.60 -0.97 -2.25
CA MET A 112 5.03 -0.16 -3.34
C MET A 112 6.07 0.78 -3.96
N ALA A 113 6.96 1.36 -3.14
CA ALA A 113 8.05 2.19 -3.65
C ALA A 113 9.07 1.39 -4.49
N ARG A 114 9.31 0.12 -4.14
CA ARG A 114 10.15 -0.79 -4.92
C ARG A 114 9.52 -1.12 -6.27
N ASP A 115 8.22 -1.39 -6.27
CA ASP A 115 7.46 -1.66 -7.50
C ASP A 115 7.49 -0.44 -8.43
N ASN A 116 7.33 0.78 -7.88
CA ASN A 116 7.38 2.01 -8.65
C ASN A 116 8.78 2.30 -9.23
N PHE A 117 9.84 2.04 -8.47
CA PHE A 117 11.21 2.13 -8.97
C PHE A 117 11.49 1.13 -10.09
N ALA A 118 11.09 -0.13 -9.93
CA ALA A 118 11.28 -1.17 -10.94
C ALA A 118 10.55 -0.82 -12.24
N TRP A 119 9.36 -0.22 -12.15
CA TRP A 119 8.61 0.24 -13.31
C TRP A 119 9.31 1.37 -14.07
N GLU A 120 9.79 2.41 -13.37
CA GLU A 120 10.54 3.51 -14.00
C GLU A 120 11.88 3.04 -14.59
N ALA A 121 12.58 2.14 -13.89
CA ALA A 121 13.82 1.51 -14.37
C ALA A 121 13.58 0.72 -15.66
N ARG A 122 12.52 -0.10 -15.71
CA ARG A 122 12.12 -0.81 -16.93
C ARG A 122 11.87 0.14 -18.08
N LYS A 123 11.12 1.23 -17.85
CA LYS A 123 10.79 2.21 -18.89
C LYS A 123 12.04 2.90 -19.43
N LEU A 124 12.99 3.24 -18.55
CA LEU A 124 14.27 3.82 -18.95
C LEU A 124 15.10 2.84 -19.79
N ILE A 125 15.21 1.59 -19.36
CA ILE A 125 15.97 0.56 -20.09
C ILE A 125 15.38 0.33 -21.48
N ILE A 126 14.06 0.20 -21.60
CA ILE A 126 13.39 0.04 -22.90
C ILE A 126 13.61 1.27 -23.77
N ALA A 127 13.55 2.48 -23.21
CA ALA A 127 13.79 3.70 -23.98
C ALA A 127 15.23 3.79 -24.50
N ILE A 128 16.22 3.34 -23.72
CA ILE A 128 17.63 3.29 -24.14
C ILE A 128 17.80 2.27 -25.27
N LEU A 129 17.28 1.06 -25.11
CA LEU A 129 17.36 0.01 -26.14
C LEU A 129 16.65 0.42 -27.44
N ALA A 130 15.46 1.01 -27.33
CA ALA A 130 14.71 1.57 -28.46
C ALA A 130 15.53 2.62 -29.21
N HIS A 131 16.23 3.49 -28.48
CA HIS A 131 17.07 4.52 -29.08
C HIS A 131 18.31 3.94 -29.75
N GLN A 132 18.97 2.95 -29.14
CA GLN A 132 20.17 2.30 -29.69
C GLN A 132 19.88 1.55 -30.98
N ASP A 133 18.79 0.78 -31.01
CA ASP A 133 18.45 -0.03 -32.19
C ASP A 133 17.67 0.77 -33.25
N GLY A 134 17.25 2.00 -32.94
CA GLY A 134 16.40 2.82 -33.82
C GLY A 134 14.98 2.27 -33.98
N ILE A 135 14.48 1.57 -32.97
CA ILE A 135 13.24 0.78 -33.00
C ILE A 135 12.20 1.39 -32.06
N GLU A 136 10.91 1.18 -32.34
CA GLU A 136 9.84 1.61 -31.45
C GLU A 136 9.89 0.84 -30.11
N PRO A 137 9.69 1.49 -28.95
CA PRO A 137 9.74 0.82 -27.64
C PRO A 137 8.77 -0.37 -27.49
N ALA A 138 7.66 -0.39 -28.24
CA ALA A 138 6.74 -1.52 -28.26
C ALA A 138 7.36 -2.76 -28.91
N GLU A 139 8.12 -2.58 -30.00
CA GLU A 139 8.83 -3.66 -30.69
C GLU A 139 9.99 -4.20 -29.83
N VAL A 140 10.64 -3.34 -29.04
CA VAL A 140 11.66 -3.77 -28.07
C VAL A 140 11.05 -4.70 -27.02
N GLU A 141 9.87 -4.36 -26.46
CA GLU A 141 9.19 -5.25 -25.51
C GLU A 141 8.86 -6.62 -26.13
N GLU A 142 8.46 -6.64 -27.41
CA GLU A 142 8.17 -7.87 -28.14
C GLU A 142 9.43 -8.71 -28.42
N ARG A 143 10.53 -8.07 -28.82
CA ARG A 143 11.83 -8.74 -29.03
C ARG A 143 12.42 -9.33 -27.76
N ILE A 144 12.22 -8.65 -26.62
CA ILE A 144 12.60 -9.15 -25.30
C ILE A 144 11.74 -10.36 -24.91
N LYS A 145 10.44 -10.33 -25.22
CA LYS A 145 9.52 -11.45 -24.97
C LYS A 145 9.87 -12.68 -25.82
N ASN A 146 10.36 -12.46 -27.04
CA ASN A 146 10.73 -13.52 -27.99
C ASN A 146 12.18 -14.02 -27.80
N GLU A 147 12.87 -13.59 -26.73
CA GLU A 147 14.26 -13.95 -26.39
C GLU A 147 15.31 -13.62 -27.48
N THR A 148 14.95 -12.75 -28.42
CA THR A 148 15.83 -12.36 -29.54
C THR A 148 16.89 -11.32 -29.17
N LEU A 149 16.81 -10.71 -27.98
CA LEU A 149 17.76 -9.71 -27.50
C LEU A 149 18.61 -10.27 -26.34
N LEU A 150 19.94 -10.20 -26.46
CA LEU A 150 20.88 -10.61 -25.42
C LEU A 150 20.88 -9.58 -24.28
N ILE A 151 19.99 -9.78 -23.30
CA ILE A 151 19.91 -8.94 -22.10
C ILE A 151 20.39 -9.72 -20.87
N PRO A 152 21.15 -9.11 -19.95
CA PRO A 152 21.53 -9.71 -18.67
C PRO A 152 20.32 -10.23 -17.86
N LEU A 153 20.50 -11.37 -17.18
CA LEU A 153 19.44 -12.10 -16.48
C LEU A 153 18.70 -11.25 -15.42
N ALA A 154 19.40 -10.35 -14.73
CA ALA A 154 18.81 -9.46 -13.74
C ALA A 154 17.80 -8.46 -14.32
N ILE A 155 17.99 -8.03 -15.57
CA ILE A 155 17.05 -7.15 -16.27
C ILE A 155 15.88 -7.97 -16.82
N LYS A 156 16.13 -9.21 -17.25
CA LYS A 156 15.07 -10.16 -17.64
C LYS A 156 14.09 -10.37 -16.49
N ASP A 157 14.59 -10.56 -15.26
CA ASP A 157 13.76 -10.69 -14.06
C ASP A 157 12.97 -9.41 -13.74
N LEU A 158 13.58 -8.23 -13.89
CA LEU A 158 12.91 -6.94 -13.68
C LEU A 158 11.77 -6.71 -14.68
N ILE A 159 11.97 -7.11 -15.94
CA ILE A 159 10.97 -6.99 -17.01
C ILE A 159 9.86 -8.03 -16.85
N GLN A 160 10.19 -9.25 -16.41
CA GLN A 160 9.23 -10.35 -16.19
C GLN A 160 8.42 -10.20 -14.89
N TYR A 161 8.89 -9.40 -13.92
CA TYR A 161 8.20 -9.16 -12.65
C TYR A 161 6.74 -8.66 -12.81
N LYS A 162 6.39 -8.13 -14.01
CA LYS A 162 5.02 -7.76 -14.41
C LYS A 162 4.01 -8.93 -14.35
N LYS A 163 4.43 -10.20 -14.41
CA LYS A 163 3.46 -11.33 -14.50
C LYS A 163 2.83 -11.77 -13.16
N ILE A 164 3.30 -11.28 -12.00
CA ILE A 164 2.85 -11.85 -10.71
C ILE A 164 1.67 -11.08 -10.07
N ARG A 165 1.30 -9.88 -10.53
CA ARG A 165 0.14 -9.16 -9.96
C ARG A 165 -0.61 -8.33 -10.99
N ASP A 166 -1.34 -9.01 -11.88
CA ASP A 166 -2.71 -8.54 -12.09
C ASP A 166 -3.43 -8.81 -10.76
N PRO A 167 -3.89 -7.79 -10.01
CA PRO A 167 -4.75 -8.07 -8.86
C PRO A 167 -5.95 -8.85 -9.41
N PRO A 168 -6.28 -10.04 -8.87
CA PRO A 168 -7.51 -10.71 -9.26
C PRO A 168 -8.65 -9.69 -9.11
N PRO A 169 -9.62 -9.61 -10.04
CA PRO A 169 -10.71 -8.66 -9.93
C PRO A 169 -11.34 -8.86 -8.54
N LEU A 170 -11.09 -7.90 -7.65
CA LEU A 170 -11.50 -7.99 -6.25
C LEU A 170 -13.04 -8.09 -6.26
N PRO A 171 -13.63 -9.11 -5.62
CA PRO A 171 -15.04 -9.05 -5.28
C PRO A 171 -15.26 -7.76 -4.48
N GLN A 172 -16.31 -7.01 -4.80
CA GLN A 172 -16.73 -5.79 -4.09
C GLN A 172 -17.21 -6.11 -2.65
N GLU A 173 -16.38 -6.75 -1.83
CA GLU A 173 -16.66 -6.97 -0.42
C GLU A 173 -15.99 -5.90 0.44
N ARG A 174 -16.84 -5.32 1.29
CA ARG A 174 -16.55 -4.24 2.22
C ARG A 174 -15.42 -4.64 3.17
N GLU A 175 -14.18 -4.29 2.83
CA GLU A 175 -13.07 -4.39 3.77
C GLU A 175 -13.40 -3.53 5.01
N SER A 176 -13.62 -4.22 6.13
CA SER A 176 -14.02 -3.60 7.39
C SER A 176 -12.90 -2.72 7.93
N ILE A 177 -13.28 -1.56 8.45
CA ILE A 177 -12.42 -0.54 9.07
C ILE A 177 -11.46 -1.14 10.12
N ILE A 178 -11.86 -2.28 10.72
CA ILE A 178 -11.09 -3.06 11.69
C ILE A 178 -9.79 -3.61 11.09
N VAL A 179 -9.79 -4.04 9.81
CA VAL A 179 -8.58 -4.53 9.14
C VAL A 179 -7.60 -3.37 8.88
N ARG A 180 -8.10 -2.17 8.56
CA ARG A 180 -7.27 -0.96 8.42
C ARG A 180 -6.66 -0.53 9.76
N LEU A 181 -7.42 -0.58 10.85
CA LEU A 181 -6.92 -0.25 12.18
C LEU A 181 -5.86 -1.25 12.66
N ARG A 182 -6.08 -2.55 12.43
CA ARG A 182 -5.13 -3.60 12.82
C ARG A 182 -3.81 -3.49 12.05
N ARG A 183 -3.86 -3.09 10.77
CA ARG A 183 -2.67 -2.89 9.93
C ARG A 183 -1.87 -1.64 10.31
N LEU A 184 -2.51 -0.62 10.88
CA LEU A 184 -1.83 0.56 11.43
C LEU A 184 -1.18 0.28 12.80
N LEU A 185 -1.79 -0.58 13.61
CA LEU A 185 -1.26 -0.98 14.93
C LEU A 185 -0.15 -2.03 14.84
N LEU A 186 -0.22 -2.97 13.89
CA LEU A 186 0.86 -3.92 13.58
C LEU A 186 1.82 -3.36 12.51
N LYS A 187 2.23 -2.10 12.62
CA LYS A 187 3.43 -1.60 11.91
C LYS A 187 4.67 -2.16 12.59
N GLU A 188 4.74 -3.49 12.59
CA GLU A 188 5.82 -4.29 13.07
C GLU A 188 7.02 -3.98 12.18
N LYS A 189 8.08 -3.60 12.88
CA LYS A 189 9.41 -3.25 12.42
C LYS A 189 9.99 -4.47 11.66
N SER A 190 9.55 -4.70 10.42
CA SER A 190 10.15 -5.68 9.52
C SER A 190 11.48 -5.11 9.05
N GLN A 191 12.44 -5.19 9.95
CA GLN A 191 13.85 -4.86 9.76
C GLN A 191 14.57 -6.00 9.04
N ASN A 192 13.91 -6.68 8.10
CA ASN A 192 14.58 -7.54 7.14
C ASN A 192 14.97 -6.66 5.95
N LYS A 193 16.17 -6.08 6.04
CA LYS A 193 16.87 -5.44 4.94
C LYS A 193 17.08 -6.52 3.88
N PRO A 194 16.28 -6.61 2.80
CA PRO A 194 16.49 -7.63 1.80
C PRO A 194 17.74 -7.24 1.02
N ARG A 195 18.42 -8.27 0.52
CA ARG A 195 19.67 -8.30 -0.25
C ARG A 195 19.55 -7.58 -1.61
N ILE A 196 19.08 -6.34 -1.60
CA ILE A 196 18.73 -5.50 -2.76
C ILE A 196 19.98 -4.82 -3.36
N ASP A 197 21.10 -4.83 -2.64
CA ASP A 197 22.34 -4.19 -3.09
C ASP A 197 22.90 -4.85 -4.39
N SER A 198 22.64 -6.15 -4.61
CA SER A 198 23.11 -6.90 -5.79
C SER A 198 22.40 -6.50 -7.10
N PRO A 199 21.05 -6.53 -7.20
CA PRO A 199 20.36 -6.18 -8.45
C PRO A 199 20.50 -4.69 -8.82
N ILE A 200 20.62 -3.78 -7.83
CA ILE A 200 20.85 -2.36 -8.13
C ILE A 200 22.25 -2.14 -8.71
N ALA A 201 23.27 -2.77 -8.13
CA ALA A 201 24.64 -2.65 -8.63
C ALA A 201 24.74 -3.16 -10.08
N GLU A 202 24.06 -4.25 -10.42
CA GLU A 202 24.02 -4.78 -11.78
C GLU A 202 23.28 -3.86 -12.77
N ILE A 203 22.17 -3.24 -12.35
CA ILE A 203 21.47 -2.25 -13.19
C ILE A 203 22.33 -1.01 -13.42
N VAL A 204 23.03 -0.52 -12.39
CA VAL A 204 23.93 0.63 -12.51
C VAL A 204 25.11 0.30 -13.43
N ALA A 205 25.75 -0.86 -13.25
CA ALA A 205 26.86 -1.30 -14.11
C ALA A 205 26.43 -1.48 -15.58
N PHE A 206 25.22 -1.98 -15.83
CA PHE A 206 24.68 -2.10 -17.19
C PHE A 206 24.44 -0.73 -17.83
N ILE A 207 23.86 0.22 -17.09
CA ILE A 207 23.63 1.59 -17.57
C ILE A 207 24.96 2.29 -17.84
N GLU A 208 25.94 2.14 -16.96
CA GLU A 208 27.29 2.70 -17.11
C GLU A 208 27.99 2.15 -18.36
N HIS A 209 27.96 0.83 -18.56
CA HIS A 209 28.54 0.20 -19.75
C HIS A 209 27.90 0.68 -21.06
N GLN A 210 26.57 0.79 -21.09
CA GLN A 210 25.85 1.28 -22.28
C GLN A 210 26.06 2.77 -22.56
N LEU A 211 26.32 3.57 -21.52
CA LEU A 211 26.67 4.98 -21.68
C LEU A 211 28.13 5.16 -22.14
N GLU A 212 29.04 4.32 -21.68
CA GLU A 212 30.46 4.34 -22.07
C GLU A 212 30.64 3.99 -23.55
N ILE A 213 29.93 2.97 -24.07
CA ILE A 213 29.96 2.58 -25.49
C ILE A 213 29.53 3.76 -26.40
N ASN A 214 28.47 4.48 -26.02
CA ASN A 214 27.98 5.63 -26.79
C ASN A 214 28.90 6.85 -26.73
N HIS A 215 29.74 6.98 -25.70
CA HIS A 215 30.68 8.09 -25.59
C HIS A 215 31.91 7.89 -26.50
N VAL A 216 32.33 6.64 -26.71
CA VAL A 216 33.44 6.29 -27.61
C VAL A 216 33.04 6.41 -29.09
N THR A 217 31.80 6.08 -29.46
CA THR A 217 31.33 6.17 -30.86
C THR A 217 31.09 7.60 -31.35
N ASN A 218 30.94 8.57 -30.45
CA ASN A 218 30.68 9.99 -30.78
C ASN A 218 31.92 10.89 -30.71
N GLN A 219 33.13 10.33 -30.63
CA GLN A 219 34.36 11.10 -30.83
C GLN A 219 34.60 11.23 -32.35
N PRO A 220 34.42 12.41 -32.97
CA PRO A 220 34.85 12.60 -34.34
C PRO A 220 36.38 12.46 -34.39
N GLU A 221 36.87 11.60 -35.28
CA GLU A 221 38.27 11.56 -35.66
C GLU A 221 38.70 12.98 -36.06
N SER A 222 39.60 13.57 -35.27
CA SER A 222 40.32 14.80 -35.59
C SER A 222 41.61 14.49 -36.33
#